data_AF-A0A6B3ATW8-F1
#
_entry.id   AF-A0A6B3ATW8-F1
#
_cell.length_a   1.000
_cell.length_b   1.000
_cell.length_c   1.000
_cell.angle_alpha   90.00
_cell.angle_beta   90.00
_cell.angle_gamma   90.00
#
_symmetry.space_group_name_H-M   'P 1'
#
loop_
_entity.id
_entity.type
_entity.pdbx_description
1 polymer ?
#
loop_
_entity_poly.entity_id
_entity_poly.type
_entity_poly.pdbx_seq_one_letter_code
_entity_poly.pdbx_strand_id
1 'polypeptide(L)'
;RYRTRAQQEPATPAPTAPADAPEGDVSRLPQWAQRAITDAQGATRQLALRDAVMATADAAGANLRAVIDSNTAMAALANVDPTDHAAVTAALQAAVQANPHLAAQSGPPRGGVDFGAQGAGEVTPAQFAAMSYAERVALHQSDPDTYRRLAGA
;
A
#
# COMPACT_ATOMS: atom_id res chain seq x y z
N ARG A 1 -55.09 -10.50 -56.34
CA ARG A 1 -53.61 -10.54 -56.28
C ARG A 1 -53.17 -9.84 -55.00
N TYR A 2 -52.11 -10.34 -54.37
CA TYR A 2 -51.63 -10.06 -53.02
C TYR A 2 -50.91 -8.70 -52.81
N ARG A 3 -50.88 -8.28 -51.52
CA ARG A 3 -49.91 -7.42 -50.76
C ARG A 3 -50.07 -5.89 -50.89
N THR A 4 -49.96 -5.07 -49.83
CA THR A 4 -49.17 -5.23 -48.59
C THR A 4 -49.82 -4.48 -47.42
N ARG A 5 -49.90 -5.15 -46.27
CA ARG A 5 -50.27 -4.65 -44.93
C ARG A 5 -49.02 -3.98 -44.33
N ALA A 6 -49.02 -2.66 -44.15
CA ALA A 6 -48.07 -2.02 -43.23
C ALA A 6 -48.56 -2.30 -41.81
N GLN A 7 -47.77 -3.06 -41.05
CA GLN A 7 -48.07 -3.42 -39.67
C GLN A 7 -47.95 -2.18 -38.78
N GLN A 8 -48.96 -1.96 -37.95
CA GLN A 8 -48.82 -1.23 -36.69
C GLN A 8 -47.86 -2.01 -35.80
N GLU A 9 -46.81 -1.36 -35.33
CA GLU A 9 -46.18 -1.73 -34.06
C GLU A 9 -46.78 -0.81 -32.98
N PRO A 10 -47.42 -1.35 -31.93
CA PRO A 10 -47.80 -0.55 -30.79
C PRO A 10 -46.53 -0.10 -30.08
N ALA A 11 -46.35 1.21 -29.95
CA ALA A 11 -45.32 1.79 -29.10
C ALA A 11 -45.46 1.16 -27.70
N THR A 12 -44.44 0.41 -27.28
CA THR A 12 -44.30 -0.02 -25.89
C THR A 12 -44.36 1.23 -25.01
N PRO A 13 -45.22 1.27 -23.98
CA PRO A 13 -45.14 2.35 -23.00
C PRO A 13 -43.75 2.32 -22.39
N ALA A 14 -43.05 3.45 -22.42
CA ALA A 14 -41.83 3.63 -21.65
C ALA A 14 -42.10 3.19 -20.20
N PRO A 15 -41.18 2.45 -19.56
CA PRO A 15 -41.36 2.11 -18.16
C PRO A 15 -41.46 3.42 -17.39
N THR A 16 -42.63 3.70 -16.83
CA THR A 16 -42.83 4.78 -15.87
C THR A 16 -41.81 4.54 -14.76
N ALA A 17 -40.84 5.45 -14.60
CA ALA A 17 -39.97 5.45 -13.44
C ALA A 17 -40.88 5.43 -12.20
N PRO A 18 -40.76 4.45 -11.29
CA PRO A 18 -41.55 4.44 -10.08
C PRO A 18 -41.28 5.73 -9.31
N ALA A 19 -42.36 6.39 -8.93
CA ALA A 19 -42.39 7.52 -8.03
C ALA A 19 -41.51 7.26 -6.80
N ASP A 20 -40.87 8.33 -6.32
CA ASP A 20 -40.02 8.42 -5.13
C ASP A 20 -40.41 7.40 -4.05
N ALA A 21 -39.67 6.30 -4.01
CA ALA A 21 -39.64 5.44 -2.85
C ALA A 21 -38.98 6.24 -1.71
N PRO A 22 -39.49 6.18 -0.47
CA PRO A 22 -38.85 6.86 0.66
C PRO A 22 -37.37 6.46 0.71
N GLU A 23 -36.47 7.44 0.64
CA GLU A 23 -35.04 7.21 0.68
C GLU A 23 -34.66 6.34 1.89
N GLY A 24 -33.97 5.23 1.64
CA GLY A 24 -33.20 4.51 2.66
C GLY A 24 -33.70 3.13 3.09
N ASP A 25 -34.89 2.66 2.69
CA ASP A 25 -35.34 1.30 3.07
C ASP A 25 -34.83 0.22 2.10
N VAL A 26 -33.60 -0.22 2.34
CA VAL A 26 -32.90 -1.26 1.56
C VAL A 26 -33.69 -2.58 1.54
N SER A 27 -34.51 -2.86 2.56
CA SER A 27 -35.29 -4.10 2.70
C SER A 27 -36.45 -4.22 1.72
N ARG A 28 -36.91 -3.11 1.12
CA ARG A 28 -37.98 -3.10 0.10
C ARG A 28 -37.47 -3.29 -1.33
N LEU A 29 -36.15 -3.26 -1.51
CA LEU A 29 -35.55 -3.44 -2.82
C LEU A 29 -35.71 -4.89 -3.30
N PRO A 30 -35.69 -5.13 -4.63
CA PRO A 30 -35.58 -6.48 -5.17
C PRO A 30 -34.37 -7.24 -4.61
N GLN A 31 -34.45 -8.56 -4.47
CA GLN A 31 -33.36 -9.37 -3.92
C GLN A 31 -32.01 -9.18 -4.65
N TRP A 32 -32.05 -8.98 -5.97
CA TRP A 32 -30.83 -8.70 -6.75
C TRP A 32 -30.16 -7.38 -6.35
N ALA A 33 -30.95 -6.37 -5.98
CA ALA A 33 -30.45 -5.05 -5.57
C ALA A 33 -29.88 -5.11 -4.14
N GLN A 34 -30.56 -5.82 -3.24
CA GLN A 34 -30.04 -6.08 -1.88
C GLN A 34 -28.69 -6.81 -1.93
N ARG A 35 -28.57 -7.80 -2.82
CA ARG A 35 -27.32 -8.52 -3.04
C ARG A 35 -26.22 -7.60 -3.58
N ALA A 36 -26.53 -6.81 -4.60
CA ALA A 36 -25.56 -5.86 -5.17
C ALA A 36 -25.02 -4.86 -4.12
N ILE A 37 -25.88 -4.38 -3.22
CA ILE A 37 -25.47 -3.48 -2.13
C ILE A 37 -24.58 -4.21 -1.12
N THR A 38 -24.95 -5.42 -0.72
CA THR A 38 -24.16 -6.23 0.22
C THR A 38 -22.77 -6.54 -0.35
N ASP A 39 -22.72 -6.93 -1.62
CA ASP A 39 -21.46 -7.21 -2.33
C ASP A 39 -20.58 -5.94 -2.42
N ALA A 40 -21.18 -4.78 -2.72
CA ALA A 40 -20.47 -3.50 -2.79
C ALA A 40 -19.93 -3.06 -1.41
N GLN A 41 -20.70 -3.24 -0.34
CA GLN A 41 -20.26 -2.95 1.03
C GLN A 41 -19.10 -3.88 1.44
N GLY A 42 -19.17 -5.17 1.09
CA GLY A 42 -18.10 -6.13 1.32
C GLY A 42 -16.81 -5.73 0.60
N ALA A 43 -16.90 -5.36 -0.68
CA ALA A 43 -15.75 -4.89 -1.46
C ALA A 43 -15.14 -3.61 -0.87
N THR A 44 -15.98 -2.65 -0.46
CA THR A 44 -15.53 -1.39 0.16
C THR A 44 -14.80 -1.65 1.47
N ARG A 45 -15.35 -2.50 2.33
CA ARG A 45 -14.71 -2.89 3.60
C ARG A 45 -13.36 -3.56 3.37
N GLN A 46 -13.28 -4.45 2.37
CA GLN A 46 -12.05 -5.15 2.03
C GLN A 46 -10.96 -4.20 1.51
N LEU A 47 -11.32 -3.18 0.73
CA LEU A 47 -10.39 -2.14 0.31
C LEU A 47 -9.91 -1.31 1.50
N ALA A 48 -10.84 -0.81 2.32
CA ALA A 48 -10.50 -0.04 3.51
C ALA A 48 -9.57 -0.81 4.46
N LEU A 49 -9.78 -2.13 4.63
CA LEU A 49 -8.90 -2.97 5.43
C LEU A 49 -7.49 -3.07 4.82
N ARG A 50 -7.37 -3.25 3.50
CA ARG A 50 -6.07 -3.30 2.83
C ARG A 50 -5.31 -1.98 2.96
N ASP A 51 -6.01 -0.86 2.84
CA ASP A 51 -5.42 0.47 3.01
C ASP A 51 -4.96 0.69 4.46
N ALA A 52 -5.77 0.29 5.44
CA ALA A 52 -5.42 0.36 6.85
C ALA A 52 -4.20 -0.52 7.18
N VAL A 53 -4.15 -1.75 6.65
CA VAL A 53 -3.00 -2.64 6.81
C VAL A 53 -1.74 -2.03 6.17
N MET A 54 -1.85 -1.46 4.97
CA MET A 54 -0.74 -0.77 4.32
C MET A 54 -0.22 0.41 5.15
N ALA A 55 -1.12 1.17 5.76
CA ALA A 55 -0.77 2.33 6.57
C ALA A 55 -0.14 1.96 7.94
N THR A 56 -0.42 0.76 8.46
CA THR A 56 -0.05 0.37 9.84
C THR A 56 0.98 -0.77 9.91
N ALA A 57 1.28 -1.44 8.79
CA ALA A 57 2.19 -2.58 8.75
C ALA A 57 3.58 -2.28 9.34
N ASP A 58 4.17 -1.14 8.99
CA ASP A 58 5.49 -0.75 9.49
C ASP A 58 5.49 -0.53 11.01
N ALA A 59 4.47 0.14 11.54
CA ALA A 59 4.29 0.37 12.97
C ALA A 59 4.05 -0.93 13.75
N ALA A 60 3.42 -1.92 13.11
CA ALA A 60 3.20 -3.26 13.66
C ALA A 60 4.44 -4.18 13.53
N GLY A 61 5.51 -3.74 12.84
CA GLY A 61 6.67 -4.59 12.53
C GLY A 61 6.30 -5.76 11.61
N ALA A 62 5.27 -5.60 10.79
CA ALA A 62 4.74 -6.63 9.90
C ALA A 62 5.23 -6.44 8.46
N ASN A 63 5.57 -7.52 7.79
CA ASN A 63 5.86 -7.54 6.36
C ASN A 63 4.53 -7.49 5.58
N LEU A 64 4.21 -6.31 5.05
CA LEU A 64 2.99 -6.07 4.28
C LEU A 64 2.72 -7.14 3.21
N ARG A 65 3.76 -7.56 2.47
CA ARG A 65 3.59 -8.53 1.38
C ARG A 65 3.24 -9.92 1.90
N ALA A 66 3.85 -10.34 3.01
CA ALA A 66 3.51 -11.61 3.65
C ALA A 66 2.11 -11.58 4.28
N VAL A 67 1.70 -10.44 4.85
CA VAL A 67 0.37 -10.26 5.44
C VAL A 67 -0.72 -10.33 4.38
N ILE A 68 -0.58 -9.61 3.26
CA ILE A 68 -1.59 -9.60 2.19
C ILE A 68 -1.71 -10.98 1.50
N ASP A 69 -0.60 -11.71 1.38
CA ASP A 69 -0.59 -13.07 0.81
C ASP A 69 -1.20 -14.12 1.76
N SER A 70 -1.22 -13.83 3.06
CA SER A 70 -1.70 -14.76 4.09
C SER A 70 -3.21 -14.66 4.30
N ASN A 71 -3.93 -15.68 3.85
CA ASN A 71 -5.36 -15.83 4.13
C ASN A 71 -5.67 -15.86 5.63
N THR A 72 -4.81 -16.47 6.45
CA THR A 72 -4.99 -16.54 7.90
C THR A 72 -4.86 -15.16 8.56
N ALA A 73 -3.89 -14.35 8.12
CA ALA A 73 -3.74 -12.99 8.62
C ALA A 73 -4.93 -12.11 8.23
N MET A 74 -5.36 -12.18 6.96
CA MET A 74 -6.53 -11.44 6.48
C MET A 74 -7.83 -11.88 7.17
N ALA A 75 -7.98 -13.16 7.52
CA ALA A 75 -9.11 -13.66 8.29
C ALA A 75 -9.12 -13.13 9.74
N ALA A 76 -7.96 -13.04 10.39
CA ALA A 76 -7.84 -12.47 11.73
C ALA A 76 -8.21 -10.98 11.77
N LEU A 77 -7.97 -10.27 10.66
CA LEU A 77 -8.25 -8.85 10.49
C LEU A 77 -9.70 -8.56 10.03
N ALA A 78 -10.45 -9.55 9.55
CA ALA A 78 -11.76 -9.34 8.90
C ALA A 78 -12.80 -8.64 9.81
N ASN A 79 -12.72 -8.88 11.11
CA ASN A 79 -13.64 -8.30 12.11
C ASN A 79 -13.14 -6.98 12.70
N VAL A 80 -11.91 -6.57 12.39
CA VAL A 80 -11.34 -5.30 12.86
C VAL A 80 -12.00 -4.16 12.07
N ASP A 81 -12.26 -3.05 12.75
CA ASP A 81 -12.68 -1.81 12.09
C ASP A 81 -11.47 -1.22 11.35
N PRO A 82 -11.50 -1.09 10.01
CA PRO A 82 -10.39 -0.54 9.25
C PRO A 82 -10.12 0.94 9.56
N THR A 83 -11.07 1.66 10.16
CA THR A 83 -10.88 3.07 10.56
C THR A 83 -10.18 3.22 11.91
N ASP A 84 -10.15 2.16 12.72
CA ASP A 84 -9.41 2.12 13.98
C ASP A 84 -7.98 1.60 13.74
N HIS A 85 -7.08 2.52 13.38
CA HIS A 85 -5.69 2.17 13.08
C HIS A 85 -4.96 1.55 14.29
N ALA A 86 -5.37 1.87 15.52
CA ALA A 86 -4.79 1.28 16.71
C ALA A 86 -5.21 -0.19 16.86
N ALA A 87 -6.49 -0.49 16.63
CA ALA A 87 -6.99 -1.86 16.60
C ALA A 87 -6.37 -2.68 15.45
N VAL A 88 -6.20 -2.10 14.26
CA VAL A 88 -5.52 -2.74 13.13
C VAL A 88 -4.06 -3.04 13.46
N THR A 89 -3.34 -2.09 14.06
CA THR A 89 -1.95 -2.28 14.49
C THR A 89 -1.84 -3.41 15.53
N ALA A 90 -2.71 -3.43 16.54
CA ALA A 90 -2.72 -4.46 17.57
C ALA A 90 -3.06 -5.84 16.98
N ALA A 91 -4.00 -5.92 16.05
CA ALA A 91 -4.34 -7.15 15.36
C ALA A 91 -3.19 -7.65 14.48
N LEU A 92 -2.47 -6.77 13.79
CA LEU A 92 -1.27 -7.12 13.03
C LEU A 92 -0.16 -7.64 13.94
N GLN A 93 0.08 -6.99 15.09
CA GLN A 93 1.06 -7.47 16.07
C GLN A 93 0.69 -8.86 16.60
N ALA A 94 -0.58 -9.09 16.91
CA ALA A 94 -1.06 -10.41 17.32
C ALA A 94 -0.89 -11.46 16.21
N ALA A 95 -1.15 -11.10 14.96
CA ALA A 95 -0.95 -11.97 13.80
C ALA A 95 0.53 -12.32 13.60
N VAL A 96 1.44 -11.34 13.72
CA VAL A 96 2.90 -11.57 13.67
C VAL A 96 3.36 -12.45 14.83
N GLN A 97 2.83 -12.25 16.04
CA GLN A 97 3.17 -13.07 17.20
C GLN A 97 2.70 -14.53 17.03
N ALA A 98 1.50 -14.73 16.50
CA ALA A 98 0.98 -16.06 16.19
C ALA A 98 1.72 -16.71 15.01
N ASN A 99 2.28 -15.88 14.12
CA ASN A 99 2.88 -16.32 12.89
C ASN A 99 4.14 -15.50 12.51
N PRO A 100 5.32 -15.88 13.03
CA PRO A 100 6.54 -15.08 12.92
C PRO A 100 7.04 -14.83 11.48
N HIS A 101 6.62 -15.62 10.49
CA HIS A 101 7.00 -15.36 9.10
C HIS A 101 6.37 -14.08 8.52
N LEU A 102 5.35 -13.55 9.20
CA LEU A 102 4.72 -12.28 8.86
C LEU A 102 5.54 -11.08 9.36
N ALA A 103 6.58 -11.28 10.18
CA ALA A 103 7.40 -10.19 10.69
C ALA A 103 8.20 -9.51 9.56
N ALA A 104 8.35 -8.20 9.67
CA ALA A 104 9.27 -7.44 8.83
C ALA A 104 10.71 -7.91 9.08
N GLN A 105 11.46 -8.17 8.00
CA GLN A 105 12.88 -8.49 8.13
C GLN A 105 13.63 -7.22 8.56
N SER A 106 13.99 -7.17 9.83
CA SER A 106 14.84 -6.12 10.40
C SER A 106 16.31 -6.45 10.09
N GLY A 107 16.72 -6.25 8.84
CA GLY A 107 18.13 -6.28 8.45
C GLY A 107 18.68 -4.85 8.39
N PRO A 108 20.01 -4.65 8.45
CA PRO A 108 20.60 -3.38 8.04
C PRO A 108 19.99 -2.99 6.69
N PRO A 109 19.60 -1.72 6.48
CA PRO A 109 19.11 -1.29 5.18
C PRO A 109 20.13 -1.77 4.16
N ARG A 110 19.71 -2.61 3.21
CA ARG A 110 20.59 -3.00 2.10
C ARG A 110 20.87 -1.69 1.38
N GLY A 111 22.03 -1.11 1.68
CA GLY A 111 22.41 0.23 1.27
C GLY A 111 22.17 0.35 -0.22
N GLY A 112 21.19 1.18 -0.59
CA GLY A 112 21.22 1.80 -1.89
C GLY A 112 22.53 2.56 -1.95
N VAL A 113 23.22 2.49 -3.09
CA VAL A 113 24.33 3.38 -3.39
C VAL A 113 23.83 4.81 -3.21
N ASP A 114 24.25 5.43 -2.12
CA ASP A 114 23.92 6.82 -1.82
C ASP A 114 24.78 7.67 -2.76
N PHE A 115 24.18 8.14 -3.87
CA PHE A 115 24.86 9.01 -4.83
C PHE A 115 24.88 10.48 -4.38
N GLY A 116 24.49 10.78 -3.12
CA GLY A 116 24.30 12.15 -2.64
C GLY A 116 24.78 12.43 -1.22
N ALA A 117 24.92 11.43 -0.36
CA ALA A 117 25.50 11.61 0.96
C ALA A 117 26.94 11.08 1.01
N GLN A 118 27.89 11.95 1.35
CA GLN A 118 29.23 11.55 1.77
C GLN A 118 29.08 10.47 2.83
N GLY A 119 29.43 9.23 2.44
CA GLY A 119 29.22 8.06 3.28
C GLY A 119 29.87 8.28 4.64
N ALA A 120 29.21 7.85 5.71
CA ALA A 120 29.78 7.82 7.04
C ALA A 120 31.05 6.94 7.03
N GLY A 121 32.20 7.56 6.77
CA GLY A 121 33.47 6.88 6.48
C GLY A 121 34.35 7.58 5.42
N GLU A 122 33.81 8.51 4.63
CA GLU A 122 34.61 9.30 3.69
C GLU A 122 35.40 10.40 4.41
N VAL A 123 36.66 10.61 4.00
CA VAL A 123 37.50 11.70 4.50
C VAL A 123 36.85 13.03 4.11
N THR A 124 36.46 13.84 5.09
CA THR A 124 35.86 15.15 4.84
C THR A 124 36.92 16.18 4.38
N PRO A 125 36.53 17.29 3.71
CA PRO A 125 37.47 18.36 3.38
C PRO A 125 38.23 18.92 4.59
N ALA A 126 37.55 19.07 5.73
CA ALA A 126 38.17 19.52 6.98
C ALA A 126 39.19 18.51 7.51
N GLN A 127 38.89 17.21 7.41
CA GLN A 127 39.80 16.14 7.81
C GLN A 127 41.00 16.04 6.87
N PHE A 128 40.80 16.19 5.56
CA PHE A 128 41.88 16.24 4.57
C PHE A 128 42.81 17.44 4.78
N ALA A 129 42.26 18.61 5.12
CA ALA A 129 43.04 19.79 5.48
C ALA A 129 43.90 19.55 6.73
N ALA A 130 43.41 18.79 7.71
CA ALA A 130 44.12 18.43 8.92
C ALA A 130 45.14 17.29 8.75
N MET A 131 45.08 16.51 7.66
CA MET A 131 46.02 15.42 7.39
C MET A 131 47.43 15.94 7.08
N SER A 132 48.43 15.25 7.61
CA SER A 132 49.83 15.43 7.24
C SER A 132 50.08 15.05 5.78
N TYR A 133 51.20 15.53 5.23
CA TYR A 133 51.60 15.19 3.87
C TYR A 133 51.72 13.67 3.64
N ALA A 134 52.25 12.93 4.61
CA ALA A 134 52.36 11.47 4.52
C ALA A 134 51.00 10.79 4.44
N GLU A 135 50.02 11.23 5.23
CA GLU A 135 48.65 10.71 5.21
C GLU A 135 47.93 11.04 3.90
N ARG A 136 48.19 12.23 3.34
CA ARG A 136 47.66 12.62 2.02
C ARG A 136 48.25 11.77 0.88
N VAL A 137 49.55 11.43 0.96
CA VAL A 137 50.19 10.51 0.00
C VAL A 137 49.61 9.10 0.12
N ALA A 138 49.40 8.61 1.35
CA ALA A 138 48.75 7.32 1.58
C ALA A 138 47.32 7.30 1.02
N LEU A 139 46.55 8.38 1.24
CA LEU A 139 45.21 8.52 0.68
C LEU A 139 45.22 8.53 -0.85
N HIS A 140 46.17 9.23 -1.48
CA HIS A 140 46.33 9.21 -2.94
C HIS A 140 46.65 7.80 -3.48
N GLN A 141 47.37 6.98 -2.73
CA GLN A 141 47.70 5.60 -3.12
C GLN A 141 46.55 4.62 -2.91
N SER A 142 45.81 4.76 -1.81
CA SER A 142 44.68 3.85 -1.48
C SER A 142 43.39 4.25 -2.19
N ASP A 143 43.13 5.54 -2.33
CA ASP A 143 41.92 6.12 -2.91
C ASP A 143 42.23 7.43 -3.67
N PRO A 144 42.74 7.31 -4.92
CA PRO A 144 43.12 8.46 -5.73
C PRO A 144 41.91 9.32 -6.14
N ASP A 145 40.69 8.76 -6.17
CA ASP A 145 39.49 9.49 -6.56
C ASP A 145 39.01 10.41 -5.44
N THR A 146 39.01 9.93 -4.19
CA THR A 146 38.74 10.77 -3.01
C THR A 146 39.80 11.87 -2.87
N TYR A 147 41.09 11.54 -3.06
CA TYR A 147 42.15 12.54 -3.04
C TYR A 147 41.93 13.64 -4.10
N ARG A 148 41.63 13.26 -5.36
CA ARG A 148 41.40 14.23 -6.46
C ARG A 148 40.21 15.13 -6.17
N ARG A 149 39.12 14.59 -5.61
CA ARG A 149 37.93 15.34 -5.23
C ARG A 149 38.23 16.40 -4.15
N LEU A 150 39.03 16.04 -3.15
CA LEU A 150 39.34 16.91 -2.01
C LEU A 150 40.48 17.90 -2.29
N ALA A 151 41.40 17.58 -3.20
CA ALA A 151 42.49 18.46 -3.62
C ALA A 151 42.06 19.48 -4.69
N GLY A 152 40.97 19.22 -5.42
CA GLY A 152 40.42 20.13 -6.44
C GLY A 152 39.24 20.99 -5.98
N ALA A 153 38.80 20.82 -4.72
CA ALA A 153 37.77 21.63 -4.06
C ALA A 153 38.38 22.81 -3.32
#